data_AF-A0A4Q1SQK6-F1
#
_entry.id   AF-A0A4Q1SQK6-F1
#
_cell.length_a   1.000
_cell.length_b   1.000
_cell.length_c   1.000
_cell.angle_alpha   90.00
_cell.angle_beta   90.00
_cell.angle_gamma   90.00
#
_symmetry.space_group_name_H-M   'P 1'
#
loop_
_entity.id
_entity.type
_entity.pdbx_description
1 polymer ?
#
loop_
_entity_poly.entity_id
_entity_poly.type
_entity_poly.pdbx_seq_one_letter_code
_entity_poly.pdbx_strand_id
1 'polypeptide(L)'
;MSTFAHTPQPPYYAVIFTNQRSAGDHGYERMAEHMVSLASQQPGFLGVESVRDADGFGVTISYWESLEAIRSWKANEEHQLAQEKGKTAWYENYKTRICKVEKEYSLQEV
;
A
#
# COMPACT_ATOMS: atom_id res chain seq x y z
N MET A 1 -11.71 6.01 -14.31
CA MET A 1 -10.45 5.27 -14.09
C MET A 1 -10.80 4.03 -13.31
N SER A 2 -10.23 2.87 -13.66
CA SER A 2 -10.49 1.63 -12.94
C SER A 2 -9.96 1.74 -11.51
N THR A 3 -10.70 1.21 -10.54
CA THR A 3 -10.24 1.09 -9.15
C THR A 3 -9.15 0.03 -9.01
N PHE A 4 -9.07 -0.91 -9.96
CA PHE A 4 -8.10 -2.00 -9.96
C PHE A 4 -6.75 -1.57 -10.51
N ALA A 5 -5.66 -2.04 -9.90
CA ALA A 5 -4.32 -1.84 -10.40
C ALA A 5 -4.12 -2.56 -11.75
N HIS A 6 -3.37 -1.94 -12.66
CA HIS A 6 -3.00 -2.55 -13.94
C HIS A 6 -1.69 -3.32 -13.77
N THR A 7 -1.78 -4.58 -13.36
CA THR A 7 -0.64 -5.47 -13.12
C THR A 7 -0.23 -6.23 -14.39
N PRO A 8 1.07 -6.56 -14.55
CA PRO A 8 1.53 -7.44 -15.61
C PRO A 8 1.08 -8.88 -15.34
N GLN A 9 1.27 -9.77 -16.30
CA GLN A 9 1.07 -11.20 -16.09
C GLN A 9 1.93 -11.70 -14.91
N PRO A 10 1.35 -12.45 -13.95
CA PRO A 10 2.11 -13.05 -12.86
C PRO A 10 3.35 -13.84 -13.33
N PRO A 11 4.42 -13.94 -12.51
CA PRO A 11 4.42 -13.56 -11.09
C PRO A 11 4.83 -12.12 -10.82
N TYR A 12 4.23 -11.55 -9.78
CA TYR A 12 4.64 -10.30 -9.14
C TYR A 12 4.34 -10.39 -7.62
N TYR A 13 4.56 -9.32 -6.87
CA TYR A 13 4.36 -9.29 -5.42
C TYR A 13 3.25 -8.32 -5.00
N ALA A 14 2.56 -8.66 -3.92
CA ALA A 14 1.59 -7.80 -3.25
C ALA A 14 2.04 -7.53 -1.81
N VAL A 15 2.06 -6.25 -1.42
CA VAL A 15 2.26 -5.80 -0.05
C VAL A 15 0.91 -5.36 0.51
N ILE A 16 0.38 -6.15 1.43
CA ILE A 16 -0.94 -5.94 2.04
C ILE A 16 -0.74 -5.30 3.41
N PHE A 17 -1.20 -4.07 3.55
CA PHE A 17 -1.18 -3.30 4.78
C PHE A 17 -2.61 -3.16 5.33
N THR A 18 -2.91 -3.88 6.41
CA THR A 18 -4.17 -3.78 7.14
C THR A 18 -3.96 -2.98 8.41
N ASN A 19 -4.78 -1.97 8.69
CA ASN A 19 -4.62 -1.07 9.84
C ASN A 19 -5.97 -0.71 10.48
N GLN A 20 -5.93 -0.47 11.79
CA GLN A 20 -7.01 0.16 12.56
C GLN A 20 -6.55 1.57 12.93
N ARG A 21 -7.32 2.59 12.52
CA ARG A 21 -7.01 3.98 12.88
C ARG A 21 -7.42 4.31 14.30
N SER A 22 -6.62 5.15 14.94
CA SER A 22 -7.03 5.88 16.14
C SER A 22 -8.07 6.94 15.79
N ALA A 23 -8.95 7.29 16.72
CA ALA A 23 -9.93 8.36 16.54
C ALA A 23 -9.23 9.71 16.25
N GLY A 24 -9.79 10.49 15.32
CA GLY A 24 -9.27 11.80 14.90
C GLY A 24 -8.54 11.76 13.55
N ASP A 25 -8.70 12.82 12.75
CA ASP A 25 -8.15 12.82 11.40
C ASP A 25 -6.62 13.03 11.39
N HIS A 26 -6.11 13.91 12.26
CA HIS A 26 -4.66 14.15 12.51
C HIS A 26 -3.77 14.25 11.24
N GLY A 27 -4.32 14.64 10.09
CA GLY A 27 -3.59 14.73 8.82
C GLY A 27 -3.27 13.38 8.16
N TYR A 28 -3.94 12.31 8.57
CA TYR A 28 -3.74 10.96 8.07
C TYR A 28 -3.98 10.85 6.58
N GLU A 29 -5.13 11.35 6.09
CA GLU A 29 -5.54 11.18 4.70
C GLU A 29 -4.52 11.80 3.74
N ARG A 30 -4.10 13.04 4.03
CA ARG A 30 -3.05 13.72 3.27
C ARG A 30 -1.72 12.95 3.28
N MET A 31 -1.34 12.35 4.41
CA MET A 31 -0.13 11.54 4.47
C MET A 31 -0.28 10.24 3.69
N ALA A 32 -1.44 9.60 3.75
CA ALA A 32 -1.73 8.37 3.01
C ALA A 32 -1.66 8.62 1.50
N GLU A 33 -2.26 9.71 1.01
CA GLU A 33 -2.16 10.16 -0.38
C GLU A 33 -0.71 10.45 -0.78
N HIS A 34 0.05 11.14 0.08
CA HIS A 34 1.46 11.43 -0.16
C HIS A 34 2.30 10.14 -0.27
N MET A 35 2.07 9.17 0.62
CA MET A 35 2.75 7.87 0.58
C MET A 35 2.44 7.09 -0.69
N VAL A 36 1.19 7.12 -1.16
CA VAL A 36 0.82 6.53 -2.46
C VAL A 36 1.53 7.22 -3.61
N SER A 37 1.59 8.56 -3.61
CA SER A 37 2.30 9.33 -4.61
C SER A 37 3.79 8.98 -4.67
N LEU A 38 4.46 8.88 -3.52
CA LEU A 38 5.87 8.48 -3.45
C LEU A 38 6.10 7.03 -3.89
N ALA A 39 5.23 6.11 -3.47
CA ALA A 39 5.29 4.71 -3.88
C ALA A 39 5.19 4.59 -5.41
N SER A 40 4.31 5.39 -6.03
CA SER A 40 4.12 5.39 -7.49
C SER A 40 5.34 5.86 -8.30
N GLN A 41 6.27 6.57 -7.65
CA GLN A 41 7.52 7.02 -8.26
C GLN A 41 8.66 6.00 -8.10
N GLN A 42 8.46 4.94 -7.31
CA GLN A 42 9.51 3.95 -7.09
C GLN A 42 9.64 3.00 -8.29
N PRO A 43 10.88 2.66 -8.70
CA PRO A 43 11.11 1.59 -9.65
C PRO A 43 10.42 0.30 -9.21
N GLY A 44 9.72 -0.34 -10.12
CA GLY A 44 9.03 -1.60 -9.87
C GLY A 44 7.69 -1.51 -9.16
N PHE A 45 7.16 -0.31 -8.91
CA PHE A 45 5.77 -0.15 -8.48
C PHE A 45 4.80 -0.44 -9.65
N LEU A 46 3.79 -1.26 -9.40
CA LEU A 46 2.83 -1.72 -10.41
C LEU A 46 1.42 -1.16 -10.20
N GLY A 47 1.15 -0.60 -9.02
CA GLY A 47 -0.16 -0.03 -8.69
C GLY A 47 -0.52 -0.19 -7.22
N VAL A 48 -1.65 0.39 -6.85
CA VAL A 48 -2.19 0.31 -5.49
C VAL A 48 -3.71 0.27 -5.50
N GLU A 49 -4.26 -0.49 -4.59
CA GLU A 49 -5.69 -0.55 -4.28
C GLU A 49 -5.86 -0.23 -2.80
N SER A 50 -6.79 0.65 -2.44
CA SER A 50 -7.04 0.96 -1.04
C SER A 50 -8.51 1.21 -0.76
N VAL A 51 -8.97 0.66 0.36
CA VAL A 51 -10.32 0.86 0.88
C VAL A 51 -10.25 1.08 2.38
N ARG A 52 -11.23 1.83 2.88
CA ARG A 52 -11.40 2.11 4.30
C ARG A 52 -12.88 2.12 4.63
N ASP A 53 -13.24 1.54 5.77
CA ASP A 53 -14.60 1.60 6.28
C ASP A 53 -14.81 2.80 7.21
N ALA A 54 -16.07 3.01 7.61
CA ALA A 54 -16.46 4.12 8.48
C ALA A 54 -15.93 3.95 9.92
N ASP A 55 -15.62 2.72 10.33
CA ASP A 55 -15.10 2.37 11.67
C ASP A 55 -13.57 2.52 11.74
N GLY A 56 -12.94 2.96 10.65
CA GLY A 56 -11.52 3.28 10.59
C GLY A 56 -10.61 2.09 10.26
N PHE A 57 -11.15 0.91 10.01
CA PHE A 57 -10.37 -0.22 9.49
C PHE A 57 -10.06 0.02 8.01
N GLY A 58 -8.79 -0.15 7.64
CA GLY A 58 -8.30 0.12 6.30
C GLY A 58 -7.43 -1.00 5.76
N VAL A 59 -7.55 -1.22 4.45
CA VAL A 59 -6.68 -2.11 3.68
C VAL A 59 -6.06 -1.31 2.55
N THR A 60 -4.74 -1.41 2.43
CA THR A 60 -3.97 -0.90 1.29
C THR A 60 -3.14 -2.04 0.73
N ILE A 61 -3.31 -2.34 -0.55
CA ILE A 61 -2.56 -3.37 -1.28
C ILE A 61 -1.73 -2.64 -2.33
N SER A 62 -0.41 -2.72 -2.24
CA SER A 62 0.48 -2.20 -3.28
C SER A 62 1.15 -3.36 -4.02
N TYR A 63 1.27 -3.23 -5.34
CA TYR A 63 1.80 -4.26 -6.22
C TYR A 63 3.19 -3.89 -6.71
N TRP A 64 4.07 -4.88 -6.78
CA TRP A 64 5.49 -4.66 -7.02
C TRP A 64 6.09 -5.77 -7.89
N GLU A 65 7.02 -5.40 -8.77
CA GLU A 65 7.69 -6.34 -9.67
C GLU A 65 8.56 -7.37 -8.91
N SER A 66 9.14 -6.97 -7.76
CA SER A 66 10.12 -7.78 -7.06
C SER A 66 10.19 -7.48 -5.55
N LEU A 67 10.72 -8.45 -4.79
CA LEU A 67 11.07 -8.22 -3.39
C LEU A 67 12.16 -7.15 -3.22
N GLU A 68 13.00 -6.94 -4.23
CA GLU A 68 14.01 -5.88 -4.20
C GLU A 68 13.37 -4.51 -4.28
N ALA A 69 12.44 -4.28 -5.20
CA ALA A 69 11.67 -3.05 -5.29
C ALA A 69 10.94 -2.73 -3.96
N ILE A 70 10.34 -3.75 -3.34
CA ILE A 70 9.70 -3.62 -2.02
C ILE A 70 10.71 -3.21 -0.93
N ARG A 71 11.91 -3.81 -0.93
CA ARG A 71 12.96 -3.46 0.04
C ARG A 71 13.44 -2.03 -0.17
N SER A 72 13.65 -1.61 -1.41
CA SER A 72 14.04 -0.24 -1.76
C SER A 72 12.98 0.77 -1.32
N TRP A 73 11.70 0.47 -1.53
CA TRP A 73 10.61 1.30 -1.01
C TRP A 73 10.58 1.35 0.51
N LYS A 74 10.79 0.22 1.20
CA LYS A 74 10.89 0.21 2.67
C LYS A 74 12.06 1.06 3.19
N ALA A 75 13.16 1.12 2.44
CA ALA A 75 14.33 1.91 2.78
C ALA A 75 14.19 3.41 2.49
N ASN A 76 13.12 3.83 1.80
CA ASN A 76 12.86 5.24 1.52
C ASN A 76 12.68 6.03 2.84
N GLU A 77 13.43 7.12 2.97
CA GLU A 77 13.52 7.91 4.20
C GLU A 77 12.18 8.55 4.60
N GLU A 78 11.40 9.04 3.63
CA GLU A 78 10.07 9.60 3.89
C GLU A 78 9.07 8.52 4.35
N HIS A 79 9.20 7.31 3.81
CA HIS A 79 8.40 6.17 4.25
C HIS A 79 8.74 5.74 5.69
N GLN A 80 10.02 5.82 6.10
CA GLN A 80 10.42 5.58 7.49
C GLN A 80 9.85 6.65 8.43
N LEU A 81 9.96 7.92 8.06
CA LEU A 81 9.42 9.03 8.85
C LEU A 81 7.88 8.94 8.99
N ALA A 82 7.19 8.57 7.92
CA ALA A 82 5.74 8.35 7.94
C ALA A 82 5.36 7.14 8.81
N GLN A 83 6.15 6.07 8.81
CA GLN A 83 5.94 4.92 9.70
C GLN A 83 6.12 5.28 11.17
N GLU A 84 7.14 6.06 11.52
CA GLU A 84 7.37 6.50 12.90
C GLU A 84 6.26 7.40 13.42
N LYS A 85 5.82 8.37 12.61
CA LYS A 85 4.65 9.22 12.92
C LYS A 85 3.36 8.40 12.98
N GLY A 86 3.17 7.47 12.06
CA GLY A 86 1.96 6.63 12.02
C GLY A 86 1.80 5.73 13.22
N LYS A 87 2.90 5.11 13.70
CA LYS A 87 2.89 4.26 14.92
C LYS A 87 2.50 5.02 16.18
N THR A 88 2.74 6.32 16.24
CA THR A 88 2.54 7.12 17.44
C THR A 88 1.24 7.93 17.41
N ALA A 89 0.71 8.24 16.22
CA ALA A 89 -0.41 9.16 16.07
C ALA A 89 -1.64 8.59 15.35
N TRP A 90 -1.50 7.58 14.49
CA TRP A 90 -2.58 7.25 13.53
C TRP A 90 -3.11 5.83 13.62
N TYR A 91 -2.37 4.88 14.18
CA TYR A 91 -2.77 3.48 14.22
C TYR A 91 -2.85 2.94 15.65
N GLU A 92 -3.99 2.35 15.99
CA GLU A 92 -4.12 1.51 17.18
C GLU A 92 -3.42 0.17 16.95
N ASN A 93 -3.51 -0.35 15.73
CA ASN A 93 -2.87 -1.59 15.32
C ASN A 93 -2.68 -1.64 13.80
N TYR A 94 -1.69 -2.41 13.34
CA TYR A 94 -1.53 -2.70 11.92
C TYR A 94 -0.80 -4.03 11.70
N LYS A 95 -0.94 -4.58 10.49
CA LYS A 95 -0.18 -5.71 9.99
C LYS A 95 0.20 -5.49 8.54
N THR A 96 1.45 -5.84 8.21
CA THR A 96 1.94 -5.86 6.82
C THR A 96 2.26 -7.30 6.43
N ARG A 97 1.78 -7.73 5.27
CA ARG A 97 2.10 -9.04 4.68
C ARG A 97 2.65 -8.84 3.28
N ILE A 98 3.64 -9.65 2.91
CA ILE A 98 4.20 -9.64 1.57
C ILE A 98 3.92 -11.02 0.97
N CYS A 99 3.23 -11.04 -0.16
CA CYS A 99 2.78 -12.25 -0.84
C CYS A 99 3.30 -12.24 -2.28
N LYS A 100 3.58 -13.43 -2.84
CA LYS A 100 3.80 -13.59 -4.27
C LYS A 100 2.47 -13.92 -4.92
N VAL A 101 2.08 -13.16 -5.92
CA VAL A 101 0.93 -13.46 -6.76
C VAL A 101 1.40 -14.43 -7.84
N GLU A 102 0.90 -15.66 -7.78
CA GLU A 102 1.23 -16.71 -8.76
C GLU A 102 0.21 -16.76 -9.91
N LYS A 103 -1.02 -16.26 -9.67
CA LYS A 103 -2.13 -16.26 -10.63
C LYS A 103 -3.07 -15.08 -10.37
N GLU A 104 -3.63 -14.53 -11.44
CA GLU A 104 -4.63 -13.46 -11.45
C GLU A 104 -5.65 -13.76 -12.56
N TYR A 105 -6.93 -13.44 -12.33
CA TYR A 105 -7.99 -13.55 -13.33
C TYR A 105 -8.88 -12.31 -13.26
N SER A 106 -9.27 -11.78 -14.42
CA SER A 106 -10.14 -10.61 -14.57
C SER A 106 -11.31 -10.91 -15.50
N LEU A 107 -12.45 -10.25 -15.27
CA LEU A 107 -13.62 -10.35 -16.17
C LEU A 107 -13.42 -9.59 -17.50
N GLN A 108 -12.48 -8.63 -17.51
CA GLN A 108 -12.08 -7.89 -18.68
C GLN A 108 -10.67 -8.36 -19.04
N GLU A 109 -10.48 -8.88 -20.25
CA GLU A 109 -9.15 -9.13 -20.79
C GLU A 109 -8.40 -7.78 -20.82
N VAL A 110 -7.22 -7.73 -20.20
CA VAL A 110 -6.32 -6.58 -20.23
C VAL A 110 -5.64 -6.50 -21.58
#